data_AF-A0A178MWQ9-F1
#
_entry.id   AF-A0A178MWQ9-F1
#
_cell.length_a   1.000
_cell.length_b   1.000
_cell.length_c   1.000
_cell.angle_alpha   90.00
_cell.angle_beta   90.00
_cell.angle_gamma   90.00
#
_symmetry.space_group_name_H-M   'P 1'
#
loop_
_entity.id
_entity.type
_entity.pdbx_description
1 polymer ?
#
loop_
_entity_poly.entity_id
_entity_poly.type
_entity_poly.pdbx_seq_one_letter_code
_entity_poly.pdbx_strand_id
1 'polypeptide(L)'
;MSQVDEFAINGVSPLSMATLEARLDALFGAAVSYNRGTTAPSNPFEGMLWWDSSAAPDVLKRYTVAAGWISILTINITTGAIAFAGLGVGSDVQAHDADLDWLSANLTAAGKALLDDADAAAQLLTLGAAPASHTHASSGITDFTEATQDVVGAMVAAAGGSYNDGAGTIAFPAGGGSLTFIDSATASSSASVDIPSGLSSTYDAYLVVFENILPATDGAILRMRMYSGGAFVTTNYNWSAANWGIGSTRIADGASDTATYIQYGRKSKEHVNWRNQWAGNVLRSVQYFGAQACVWRDYLCRDDIQPSSQSAI
;
A
#
# COMPACT_ATOMS: atom_id res chain seq x y z
N MET A 1 -32.85 77.77 -22.96
CA MET A 1 -33.19 78.75 -21.90
C MET A 1 -31.94 79.56 -21.61
N SER A 2 -31.96 80.90 -21.81
CA SER A 2 -30.81 81.75 -21.44
C SER A 2 -30.93 82.15 -19.97
N GLN A 3 -29.79 82.26 -19.29
CA GLN A 3 -29.72 82.82 -17.95
C GLN A 3 -30.22 84.27 -17.98
N VAL A 4 -30.92 84.69 -16.93
CA VAL A 4 -31.30 86.09 -16.75
C VAL A 4 -30.10 86.81 -16.16
N ASP A 5 -29.44 87.61 -16.98
CA ASP A 5 -28.31 88.46 -16.54
C ASP A 5 -28.80 89.61 -15.66
N GLU A 6 -30.08 90.01 -15.79
CA GLU A 6 -30.71 91.08 -15.02
C GLU A 6 -32.22 90.87 -14.88
N PHE A 7 -32.72 90.83 -13.65
CA PHE A 7 -34.16 90.83 -13.38
C PHE A 7 -34.69 92.27 -13.31
N ALA A 8 -34.93 92.87 -14.47
CA ALA A 8 -35.49 94.22 -14.54
C ALA A 8 -36.99 94.24 -14.19
N ILE A 9 -37.36 95.00 -13.16
CA ILE A 9 -38.78 95.30 -12.87
C ILE A 9 -39.19 96.52 -13.72
N ASN A 10 -39.63 96.26 -14.95
CA ASN A 10 -40.07 97.33 -15.85
C ASN A 10 -41.49 97.83 -15.51
N GLY A 11 -41.62 99.12 -15.20
CA GLY A 11 -42.91 99.79 -14.95
C GLY A 11 -42.76 101.29 -14.62
N VAL A 12 -43.82 102.07 -14.81
CA VAL A 12 -43.87 103.47 -14.37
C VAL A 12 -43.95 103.53 -12.84
N SER A 13 -42.92 104.08 -12.20
CA SER A 13 -42.91 104.34 -10.76
C SER A 13 -43.99 105.36 -10.38
N PRO A 14 -44.70 105.20 -9.24
CA PRO A 14 -44.58 104.11 -8.28
C PRO A 14 -45.40 102.86 -8.68
N LEU A 15 -44.81 101.67 -8.48
CA LEU A 15 -45.50 100.39 -8.65
C LEU A 15 -46.53 100.20 -7.51
N SER A 16 -47.73 99.73 -7.85
CA SER A 16 -48.68 99.30 -6.82
C SER A 16 -48.17 98.04 -6.11
N MET A 17 -48.52 97.85 -4.83
CA MET A 17 -48.09 96.68 -4.06
C MET A 17 -48.53 95.36 -4.72
N ALA A 18 -49.74 95.32 -5.30
CA ALA A 18 -50.24 94.17 -6.04
C ALA A 18 -49.42 93.86 -7.30
N THR A 19 -48.91 94.89 -7.98
CA THR A 19 -48.03 94.71 -9.15
C THR A 19 -46.66 94.20 -8.74
N LEU A 20 -46.12 94.68 -7.61
CA LEU A 20 -44.84 94.20 -7.09
C LEU A 20 -44.91 92.73 -6.67
N GLU A 21 -45.96 92.35 -5.93
CA GLU A 21 -46.22 90.96 -5.52
C GLU A 21 -46.27 90.01 -6.71
N ALA A 22 -47.11 90.32 -7.71
CA ALA A 22 -47.22 89.49 -8.92
C ALA A 22 -45.89 89.37 -9.69
N ARG A 23 -45.04 90.40 -9.64
CA ARG A 23 -43.72 90.38 -10.28
C ARG A 23 -42.71 89.57 -9.49
N LEU A 24 -42.73 89.65 -8.17
CA LEU A 24 -41.87 88.83 -7.31
C LEU A 24 -42.23 87.36 -7.44
N ASP A 25 -43.52 87.01 -7.48
CA ASP A 25 -43.96 85.63 -7.70
C ASP A 25 -43.54 85.09 -9.07
N ALA A 26 -43.65 85.91 -10.12
CA ALA A 26 -43.17 85.55 -11.45
C ALA A 26 -41.64 85.35 -11.48
N LEU A 27 -40.89 86.17 -10.73
CA LEU A 27 -39.44 86.09 -10.62
C LEU A 27 -39.00 84.83 -9.86
N PHE A 28 -39.65 84.52 -8.73
CA PHE A 28 -39.37 83.31 -7.96
C PHE A 28 -39.79 82.05 -8.72
N GLY A 29 -40.94 82.08 -9.43
CA GLY A 29 -41.35 80.98 -10.30
C GLY A 29 -40.36 80.73 -11.45
N ALA A 30 -39.86 81.81 -12.08
CA ALA A 30 -38.85 81.72 -13.12
C ALA A 30 -37.54 81.14 -12.58
N ALA A 31 -37.04 81.63 -11.42
CA ALA A 31 -35.84 81.13 -10.74
C ALA A 31 -35.86 79.61 -10.51
N VAL A 32 -37.01 79.05 -10.12
CA VAL A 32 -37.19 77.60 -9.93
C VAL A 32 -37.13 76.83 -11.26
N SER A 33 -37.67 77.41 -12.34
CA SER A 33 -37.68 76.78 -13.66
C SER A 33 -36.38 76.91 -14.46
N TYR A 34 -35.48 77.84 -14.14
CA TYR A 34 -34.24 78.02 -14.92
C TYR A 34 -33.27 76.85 -14.81
N ASN A 35 -33.24 76.18 -13.66
CA ASN A 35 -32.33 75.05 -13.41
C ASN A 35 -33.05 73.70 -13.50
N ARG A 36 -34.36 73.66 -13.83
CA ARG A 36 -35.14 72.43 -13.98
C ARG A 36 -36.06 72.49 -15.21
N GLY A 37 -35.98 71.49 -16.10
CA GLY A 37 -36.90 71.41 -17.22
C GLY A 37 -36.60 70.27 -18.20
N THR A 38 -37.38 70.19 -19.27
CA THR A 38 -37.28 69.14 -20.31
C THR A 38 -36.29 69.45 -21.43
N THR A 39 -35.72 70.66 -21.44
CA THR A 39 -34.75 71.09 -22.45
C THR A 39 -33.52 71.69 -21.79
N ALA A 40 -32.35 71.38 -22.33
CA ALA A 40 -31.10 71.85 -21.77
C ALA A 40 -30.96 73.38 -21.84
N PRO A 41 -30.30 74.02 -20.86
CA PRO A 41 -29.88 75.41 -20.95
C PRO A 41 -29.05 75.67 -22.22
N SER A 42 -29.28 76.80 -22.89
CA SER A 42 -28.72 77.08 -24.22
C SER A 42 -27.32 77.73 -24.19
N ASN A 43 -26.90 78.27 -23.03
CA ASN A 43 -25.58 78.87 -22.82
C ASN A 43 -24.92 78.27 -21.56
N PRO A 44 -24.56 76.98 -21.56
CA PRO A 44 -23.99 76.35 -20.39
C PRO A 44 -22.53 76.77 -20.17
N PHE A 45 -22.10 76.81 -18.92
CA PHE A 45 -20.70 77.05 -18.51
C PHE A 45 -20.18 75.88 -17.65
N GLU A 46 -18.86 75.76 -17.54
CA GLU A 46 -18.21 74.69 -16.77
C GLU A 46 -18.77 74.61 -15.34
N GLY A 47 -19.26 73.44 -14.94
CA GLY A 47 -19.80 73.22 -13.60
C GLY A 47 -21.28 73.58 -13.43
N MET A 48 -21.95 74.13 -14.44
CA MET A 48 -23.39 74.41 -14.37
C MET A 48 -24.17 73.11 -14.07
N LEU A 49 -25.12 73.18 -13.14
CA LEU A 49 -26.03 72.08 -12.80
C LEU A 49 -27.38 72.29 -13.48
N TRP A 50 -27.96 71.20 -13.99
CA TRP A 50 -29.28 71.20 -14.58
C TRP A 50 -30.05 69.94 -14.18
N TRP A 51 -31.27 70.15 -13.72
CA TRP A 51 -32.24 69.11 -13.43
C TRP A 51 -33.08 68.82 -14.67
N ASP A 52 -32.74 67.74 -15.34
CA ASP A 52 -33.43 67.26 -16.53
C ASP A 52 -34.70 66.50 -16.14
N SER A 53 -35.87 67.07 -16.43
CA SER A 53 -37.18 66.46 -16.19
C SER A 53 -37.79 65.86 -17.47
N SER A 54 -36.99 65.66 -18.53
CA SER A 54 -37.47 65.03 -19.77
C SER A 54 -37.62 63.51 -19.66
N ALA A 55 -36.94 62.90 -18.70
CA ALA A 55 -37.00 61.47 -18.41
C ALA A 55 -37.67 61.22 -17.05
N ALA A 56 -38.28 60.05 -16.89
CA ALA A 56 -38.76 59.55 -15.60
C ALA A 56 -38.00 58.25 -15.29
N PRO A 57 -37.11 58.21 -14.27
CA PRO A 57 -36.82 59.24 -13.27
C PRO A 57 -36.10 60.48 -13.81
N ASP A 58 -36.29 61.62 -13.13
CA ASP A 58 -35.60 62.88 -13.44
C ASP A 58 -34.08 62.71 -13.25
N VAL A 59 -33.26 63.48 -13.96
CA VAL A 59 -31.79 63.32 -13.95
C VAL A 59 -31.11 64.63 -13.60
N LEU A 60 -30.24 64.63 -12.58
CA LEU A 60 -29.34 65.75 -12.32
C LEU A 60 -28.09 65.60 -13.17
N LYS A 61 -27.80 66.63 -13.97
CA LYS A 61 -26.67 66.70 -14.87
C LYS A 61 -25.75 67.86 -14.51
N ARG A 62 -24.45 67.70 -14.77
CA ARG A 62 -23.44 68.78 -14.72
C ARG A 62 -22.87 69.00 -16.11
N TYR A 63 -22.74 70.24 -16.51
CA TYR A 63 -22.07 70.60 -17.74
C TYR A 63 -20.56 70.62 -17.55
N THR A 64 -19.85 70.06 -18.53
CA THR A 64 -18.41 70.16 -18.68
C THR A 64 -18.08 70.64 -20.08
N VAL A 65 -17.05 71.46 -20.22
CA VAL A 65 -16.58 71.92 -21.55
C VAL A 65 -16.05 70.76 -22.40
N ALA A 66 -15.61 69.68 -21.76
CA ALA A 66 -15.01 68.53 -22.43
C ALA A 66 -16.04 67.51 -22.95
N ALA A 67 -17.10 67.23 -22.19
CA ALA A 67 -18.06 66.15 -22.50
C ALA A 67 -19.52 66.62 -22.55
N GLY A 68 -19.78 67.93 -22.41
CA GLY A 68 -21.13 68.46 -22.36
C GLY A 68 -21.85 68.08 -21.07
N TRP A 69 -23.16 67.82 -21.15
CA TRP A 69 -23.99 67.44 -20.01
C TRP A 69 -23.77 65.98 -19.59
N ILE A 70 -23.14 65.77 -18.44
CA ILE A 70 -22.90 64.45 -17.84
C ILE A 70 -23.92 64.22 -16.73
N SER A 71 -24.55 63.04 -16.70
CA SER A 71 -25.44 62.62 -15.61
C SER A 71 -24.65 62.34 -14.33
N ILE A 72 -25.10 62.90 -13.21
CA ILE A 72 -24.53 62.65 -11.88
C ILE A 72 -25.41 61.69 -11.10
N LEU A 73 -26.72 61.88 -11.16
CA LEU A 73 -27.68 61.04 -10.44
C LEU A 73 -29.05 61.10 -11.10
N THR A 74 -29.89 60.13 -10.78
CA THR A 74 -31.31 60.09 -11.12
C THR A 74 -32.14 60.17 -9.84
N ILE A 75 -33.28 60.85 -9.91
CA ILE A 75 -34.21 61.06 -8.80
C ILE A 75 -35.60 60.66 -9.27
N ASN A 76 -36.15 59.63 -8.63
CA ASN A 76 -37.57 59.33 -8.78
C ASN A 76 -38.36 60.29 -7.90
N ILE A 77 -38.96 61.31 -8.49
CA ILE A 77 -39.71 62.34 -7.77
C ILE A 77 -41.00 61.81 -7.10
N THR A 78 -41.47 60.61 -7.48
CA THR A 78 -42.65 59.98 -6.89
C THR A 78 -42.29 59.14 -5.66
N THR A 79 -41.16 58.43 -5.70
CA THR A 79 -40.75 57.53 -4.60
C THR A 79 -39.64 58.12 -3.70
N GLY A 80 -39.00 59.20 -4.12
CA GLY A 80 -37.84 59.79 -3.44
C GLY A 80 -36.54 59.01 -3.64
N ALA A 81 -36.53 57.94 -4.45
CA ALA A 81 -35.33 57.14 -4.69
C ALA A 81 -34.27 57.93 -5.47
N ILE A 82 -33.02 57.87 -5.04
CA ILE A 82 -31.87 58.50 -5.68
C ILE A 82 -30.88 57.42 -6.11
N ALA A 83 -30.40 57.47 -7.36
CA ALA A 83 -29.33 56.60 -7.84
C ALA A 83 -28.23 57.42 -8.50
N PHE A 84 -26.99 57.27 -8.03
CA PHE A 84 -25.82 57.95 -8.61
C PHE A 84 -25.38 57.26 -9.90
N ALA A 85 -25.00 58.05 -10.90
CA ALA A 85 -24.55 57.56 -12.19
C ALA A 85 -23.14 56.95 -12.07
N GLY A 86 -22.93 55.81 -12.73
CA GLY A 86 -21.62 55.18 -12.85
C GLY A 86 -21.17 54.34 -11.65
N LEU A 87 -22.01 54.16 -10.62
CA LEU A 87 -21.73 53.26 -9.51
C LEU A 87 -22.38 51.89 -9.74
N GLY A 88 -21.59 50.81 -9.72
CA GLY A 88 -22.08 49.44 -9.70
C GLY A 88 -22.17 48.88 -8.28
N VAL A 89 -23.24 48.12 -7.98
CA VAL A 89 -23.29 47.32 -6.74
C VAL A 89 -22.33 46.15 -6.89
N GLY A 90 -21.45 45.97 -5.90
CA GLY A 90 -20.42 44.92 -5.89
C GLY A 90 -19.05 45.36 -6.43
N SER A 91 -18.98 46.37 -7.30
CA SER A 91 -17.71 46.96 -7.78
C SER A 91 -17.34 48.25 -7.04
N ASP A 92 -18.29 49.18 -6.89
CA ASP A 92 -18.05 50.52 -6.36
C ASP A 92 -18.83 50.75 -5.06
N VAL A 93 -20.02 50.15 -4.95
CA VAL A 93 -20.85 50.14 -3.74
C VAL A 93 -20.91 48.72 -3.23
N GLN A 94 -20.13 48.42 -2.20
CA GLN A 94 -20.36 47.19 -1.44
C GLN A 94 -21.57 47.41 -0.54
N ALA A 95 -22.61 46.61 -0.72
CA ALA A 95 -23.66 46.51 0.28
C ALA A 95 -23.02 45.83 1.50
N HIS A 96 -22.51 46.62 2.43
CA HIS A 96 -22.19 46.13 3.76
C HIS A 96 -23.51 45.74 4.41
N ASP A 97 -23.89 44.47 4.30
CA ASP A 97 -24.77 43.86 5.27
C ASP A 97 -23.95 43.38 6.47
N ALA A 98 -24.60 43.23 7.62
CA ALA A 98 -23.93 42.77 8.84
C ALA A 98 -23.41 41.33 8.70
N ASP A 99 -23.99 40.56 7.77
CA ASP A 99 -23.65 39.17 7.53
C ASP A 99 -22.27 39.04 6.84
N LEU A 100 -21.92 39.94 5.90
CA LEU A 100 -20.62 39.98 5.24
C LEU A 100 -19.48 40.32 6.21
N ASP A 101 -19.72 41.27 7.13
CA ASP A 101 -18.74 41.65 8.15
C ASP A 101 -18.52 40.49 9.14
N TRP A 102 -19.61 39.83 9.54
CA TRP A 102 -19.57 38.63 10.37
C TRP A 102 -18.80 37.50 9.68
N LEU A 103 -19.03 37.24 8.40
CA LEU A 103 -18.35 36.20 7.63
C LEU A 103 -16.85 36.49 7.52
N SER A 104 -16.47 37.76 7.35
CA SER A 104 -15.08 38.20 7.27
C SER A 104 -14.34 38.09 8.61
N ALA A 105 -15.02 38.34 9.72
CA ALA A 105 -14.43 38.37 11.06
C ALA A 105 -14.39 36.99 11.73
N ASN A 106 -15.35 36.11 11.44
CA ASN A 106 -15.53 34.85 12.16
C ASN A 106 -15.01 33.63 11.40
N LEU A 107 -14.84 33.70 10.08
CA LEU A 107 -14.21 32.60 9.33
C LEU A 107 -12.70 32.67 9.41
N THR A 108 -12.09 31.51 9.67
CA THR A 108 -10.63 31.34 9.58
C THR A 108 -10.15 31.46 8.14
N ALA A 109 -8.85 31.67 7.94
CA ALA A 109 -8.27 31.66 6.60
C ALA A 109 -8.57 30.37 5.83
N ALA A 110 -8.56 29.22 6.51
CA ALA A 110 -8.94 27.93 5.92
C ALA A 110 -10.42 27.90 5.52
N GLY A 111 -11.32 28.40 6.37
CA GLY A 111 -12.75 28.49 6.05
C GLY A 111 -13.01 29.39 4.83
N LYS A 112 -12.30 30.52 4.74
CA LYS A 112 -12.39 31.43 3.58
C LYS A 112 -11.91 30.76 2.29
N ALA A 113 -10.81 29.98 2.34
CA ALA A 113 -10.31 29.26 1.17
C ALA A 113 -11.35 28.26 0.62
N LEU A 114 -12.09 27.56 1.49
CA LEU A 114 -13.13 26.62 1.07
C LEU A 114 -14.36 27.30 0.44
N LEU A 115 -14.66 28.54 0.83
CA LEU A 115 -15.79 29.30 0.28
C LEU A 115 -15.44 30.03 -1.02
N ASP A 116 -14.15 30.24 -1.29
CA ASP A 116 -13.66 30.81 -2.56
C ASP A 116 -13.67 29.79 -3.71
N ASP A 117 -13.73 28.50 -3.38
CA ASP A 117 -13.76 27.43 -4.35
C ASP A 117 -15.08 27.40 -5.14
N ALA A 118 -14.96 27.37 -6.48
CA ALA A 118 -16.10 27.49 -7.39
C ALA A 118 -17.06 26.28 -7.37
N ASP A 119 -16.58 25.11 -6.95
CA ASP A 119 -17.36 23.88 -6.87
C ASP A 119 -16.79 22.90 -5.82
N ALA A 120 -17.50 21.78 -5.61
CA ALA A 120 -17.09 20.75 -4.66
C ALA A 120 -15.78 20.06 -5.02
N ALA A 121 -15.40 20.00 -6.30
CA ALA A 121 -14.15 19.39 -6.72
C ALA A 121 -12.95 20.28 -6.36
N ALA A 122 -13.09 21.60 -6.54
CA ALA A 122 -12.13 22.59 -6.06
C ALA A 122 -11.98 22.53 -4.52
N GLN A 123 -13.09 22.44 -3.78
CA GLN A 123 -13.04 22.26 -2.32
C GLN A 123 -12.28 21.01 -1.87
N LEU A 124 -12.53 19.87 -2.52
CA LEU A 124 -11.83 18.62 -2.22
C LEU A 124 -10.32 18.74 -2.50
N LEU A 125 -9.94 19.45 -3.57
CA LEU A 125 -8.53 19.73 -3.86
C LEU A 125 -7.90 20.60 -2.77
N THR A 126 -8.58 21.68 -2.34
CA THR A 126 -8.14 22.56 -1.25
C THR A 126 -7.97 21.81 0.07
N LEU A 127 -8.83 20.82 0.34
CA LEU A 127 -8.73 19.94 1.51
C LEU A 127 -7.65 18.85 1.38
N GLY A 128 -7.04 18.69 0.21
CA GLY A 128 -6.13 17.57 -0.07
C GLY A 128 -6.83 16.21 -0.01
N ALA A 129 -8.14 16.18 -0.28
CA ALA A 129 -8.91 14.95 -0.25
C ALA A 129 -8.42 13.99 -1.35
N ALA A 130 -8.06 12.78 -0.95
CA ALA A 130 -7.68 11.74 -1.90
C ALA A 130 -8.89 11.35 -2.79
N PRO A 131 -8.65 10.88 -4.02
CA PRO A 131 -9.72 10.33 -4.85
C PRO A 131 -10.43 9.18 -4.14
N ALA A 132 -11.71 8.96 -4.49
CA ALA A 132 -12.56 7.90 -3.94
C ALA A 132 -11.93 6.49 -4.01
N SER A 133 -11.04 6.28 -4.98
CA SER A 133 -10.12 5.14 -5.04
C SER A 133 -8.71 5.68 -5.20
N HIS A 134 -7.84 5.36 -4.25
CA HIS A 134 -6.42 5.69 -4.33
C HIS A 134 -5.59 4.47 -3.94
N THR A 135 -4.37 4.40 -4.45
CA THR A 135 -3.45 3.29 -4.23
C THR A 135 -2.34 3.72 -3.28
N HIS A 136 -2.08 2.91 -2.26
CA HIS A 136 -0.89 3.05 -1.42
C HIS A 136 0.13 2.00 -1.83
N ALA A 137 1.41 2.38 -1.87
CA ALA A 137 2.47 1.38 -1.90
C ALA A 137 2.50 0.65 -0.56
N SER A 138 2.62 -0.67 -0.55
CA SER A 138 2.71 -1.45 0.70
C SER A 138 3.87 -0.99 1.59
N SER A 139 4.96 -0.50 0.99
CA SER A 139 6.10 0.08 1.71
C SER A 139 5.75 1.36 2.51
N GLY A 140 4.65 2.03 2.17
CA GLY A 140 4.14 3.20 2.90
C GLY A 140 3.19 2.82 4.04
N ILE A 141 2.80 1.55 4.15
CA ILE A 141 1.91 1.04 5.19
C ILE A 141 2.73 0.11 6.09
N THR A 142 3.33 0.68 7.13
CA THR A 142 4.20 -0.03 8.07
C THR A 142 3.51 -1.18 8.79
N ASP A 143 2.21 -1.02 9.06
CA ASP A 143 1.37 -1.97 9.79
C ASP A 143 1.19 -3.32 9.07
N PHE A 144 1.18 -3.35 7.72
CA PHE A 144 1.05 -4.62 6.99
C PHE A 144 2.27 -5.53 7.14
N THR A 145 3.45 -4.92 7.25
CA THR A 145 4.69 -5.67 7.46
C THR A 145 4.64 -6.29 8.85
N GLU A 146 4.36 -5.49 9.87
CA GLU A 146 4.29 -5.93 11.27
C GLU A 146 3.23 -7.03 11.45
N ALA A 147 2.00 -6.83 10.96
CA ALA A 147 0.93 -7.82 11.08
C ALA A 147 1.27 -9.16 10.40
N THR A 148 1.92 -9.13 9.23
CA THR A 148 2.35 -10.37 8.55
C THR A 148 3.48 -11.05 9.31
N GLN A 149 4.44 -10.26 9.80
CA GLN A 149 5.58 -10.72 10.58
C GLN A 149 5.16 -11.33 11.91
N ASP A 150 4.15 -10.76 12.59
CA ASP A 150 3.56 -11.30 13.81
C ASP A 150 2.90 -12.65 13.59
N VAL A 151 2.11 -12.79 12.52
CA VAL A 151 1.46 -14.07 12.16
C VAL A 151 2.52 -15.13 11.86
N VAL A 152 3.52 -14.80 11.04
CA VAL A 152 4.63 -15.72 10.70
C VAL A 152 5.42 -16.06 11.96
N GLY A 153 5.73 -15.08 12.81
CA GLY A 153 6.46 -15.26 14.06
C GLY A 153 5.72 -16.19 15.03
N ALA A 154 4.41 -16.02 15.17
CA ALA A 154 3.57 -16.90 15.98
C ALA A 154 3.55 -18.33 15.45
N MET A 155 3.44 -18.52 14.13
CA MET A 155 3.48 -19.84 13.50
C MET A 155 4.83 -20.55 13.70
N VAL A 156 5.94 -19.81 13.52
CA VAL A 156 7.30 -20.33 13.70
C VAL A 156 7.56 -20.69 15.16
N ALA A 157 7.16 -19.83 16.09
CA ALA A 157 7.29 -20.09 17.52
C ALA A 157 6.48 -21.33 17.95
N ALA A 158 5.25 -21.48 17.44
CA ALA A 158 4.43 -22.66 17.70
C ALA A 158 5.06 -23.97 17.20
N ALA A 159 5.84 -23.90 16.12
CA ALA A 159 6.61 -25.04 15.60
C ALA A 159 7.92 -25.31 16.36
N GLY A 160 8.26 -24.52 17.39
CA GLY A 160 9.49 -24.61 18.16
C GLY A 160 10.69 -23.85 17.56
N GLY A 161 10.44 -23.01 16.56
CA GLY A 161 11.44 -22.16 15.91
C GLY A 161 11.54 -20.78 16.54
N SER A 162 12.38 -19.94 15.97
CA SER A 162 12.44 -18.52 16.27
C SER A 162 12.31 -17.68 15.00
N TYR A 163 11.61 -16.56 15.12
CA TYR A 163 11.52 -15.54 14.08
C TYR A 163 12.12 -14.25 14.63
N ASN A 164 13.00 -13.62 13.87
CA ASN A 164 13.61 -12.34 14.18
C ASN A 164 13.25 -11.35 13.07
N ASP A 165 12.27 -10.50 13.36
CA ASP A 165 11.75 -9.45 12.49
C ASP A 165 12.82 -8.41 12.13
N GLY A 166 13.63 -7.97 13.10
CA GLY A 166 14.71 -7.00 12.91
C GLY A 166 15.86 -7.52 12.04
N ALA A 167 16.09 -8.82 12.03
CA ALA A 167 17.10 -9.47 11.18
C ALA A 167 16.51 -10.09 9.90
N GLY A 168 15.18 -10.20 9.78
CA GLY A 168 14.51 -10.91 8.69
C GLY A 168 14.84 -12.40 8.62
N THR A 169 15.12 -13.04 9.76
CA THR A 169 15.53 -14.46 9.80
C THR A 169 14.50 -15.36 10.47
N ILE A 170 14.35 -16.58 9.93
CA ILE A 170 13.55 -17.66 10.50
C ILE A 170 14.50 -18.81 10.82
N ALA A 171 14.45 -19.32 12.05
CA ALA A 171 15.14 -20.54 12.47
C ALA A 171 14.11 -21.61 12.81
N PHE A 172 14.12 -22.72 12.09
CA PHE A 172 13.31 -23.89 12.44
C PHE A 172 14.08 -24.76 13.45
N PRO A 173 13.40 -25.40 14.42
CA PRO A 173 14.05 -26.41 15.23
C PRO A 173 14.45 -27.57 14.32
N ALA A 174 15.56 -28.23 14.61
CA ALA A 174 16.03 -29.39 13.84
C ALA A 174 14.96 -30.49 13.85
N GLY A 175 14.13 -30.50 12.81
CA GLY A 175 12.97 -31.39 12.69
C GLY A 175 13.43 -32.82 12.41
N GLY A 176 13.30 -33.69 13.40
CA GLY A 176 13.45 -35.14 13.26
C GLY A 176 14.83 -35.64 13.67
N GLY A 177 14.94 -36.12 14.92
CA GLY A 177 16.01 -36.98 15.44
C GLY A 177 17.38 -36.71 14.85
N SER A 178 18.03 -35.61 15.29
CA SER A 178 19.44 -35.40 14.95
C SER A 178 20.26 -36.58 15.47
N LEU A 179 21.01 -37.24 14.59
CA LEU A 179 22.00 -38.23 14.99
C LEU A 179 23.10 -37.50 15.76
N THR A 180 23.19 -37.73 17.07
CA THR A 180 24.32 -37.24 17.85
C THR A 180 25.55 -38.08 17.52
N PHE A 181 26.61 -37.43 17.03
CA PHE A 181 27.89 -38.10 16.85
C PHE A 181 28.47 -38.50 18.22
N ILE A 182 28.81 -39.79 18.36
CA ILE A 182 29.33 -40.34 19.62
C ILE A 182 30.83 -40.51 19.54
N ASP A 183 31.31 -41.28 18.56
CA ASP A 183 32.73 -41.55 18.40
C ASP A 183 33.04 -42.02 16.98
N SER A 184 34.32 -41.92 16.61
CA SER A 184 34.88 -42.50 15.39
C SER A 184 36.27 -43.03 15.66
N ALA A 185 36.59 -44.19 15.10
CA ALA A 185 37.93 -44.74 15.18
C ALA A 185 38.41 -45.20 13.80
N THR A 186 39.66 -44.89 13.46
CA THR A 186 40.28 -45.27 12.19
C THR A 186 41.00 -46.61 12.33
N ALA A 187 40.54 -47.64 11.62
CA ALA A 187 41.21 -48.94 11.54
C ALA A 187 42.35 -48.90 10.51
N SER A 188 43.60 -48.69 10.95
CA SER A 188 44.79 -48.71 10.08
C SER A 188 45.71 -49.86 10.46
N SER A 189 45.68 -50.95 9.67
CA SER A 189 46.36 -52.22 9.99
C SER A 189 45.99 -52.81 11.36
N SER A 190 44.80 -52.48 11.87
CA SER A 190 44.31 -52.92 13.18
C SER A 190 43.54 -54.23 13.06
N ALA A 191 43.86 -55.22 13.91
CA ALA A 191 43.09 -56.47 14.00
C ALA A 191 41.78 -56.31 14.79
N SER A 192 41.67 -55.27 15.61
CA SER A 192 40.48 -54.88 16.36
C SER A 192 40.42 -53.38 16.55
N VAL A 193 39.21 -52.82 16.58
CA VAL A 193 38.92 -51.44 16.96
C VAL A 193 37.83 -51.50 18.02
N ASP A 194 38.09 -50.85 19.15
CA ASP A 194 37.20 -50.87 20.30
C ASP A 194 36.64 -49.45 20.52
N ILE A 195 35.32 -49.36 20.71
CA ILE A 195 34.62 -48.13 21.12
C ILE A 195 34.13 -48.37 22.56
N PRO A 196 34.92 -48.01 23.58
CA PRO A 196 34.69 -48.46 24.96
C PRO A 196 33.59 -47.70 25.71
N SER A 197 33.08 -46.60 25.14
CA SER A 197 32.08 -45.75 25.80
C SER A 197 31.10 -45.12 24.78
N GLY A 198 30.01 -44.54 25.29
CA GLY A 198 29.01 -43.82 24.49
C GLY A 198 27.83 -44.67 23.99
N LEU A 199 27.96 -46.00 23.97
CA LEU A 199 26.86 -46.94 23.70
C LEU A 199 26.21 -47.38 25.03
N SER A 200 25.28 -46.58 25.55
CA SER A 200 24.60 -46.75 26.84
C SER A 200 23.07 -46.76 26.66
N SER A 201 22.31 -46.67 27.76
CA SER A 201 20.87 -46.41 27.70
C SER A 201 20.55 -44.92 27.47
N THR A 202 21.54 -44.08 27.14
CA THR A 202 21.31 -42.66 26.85
C THR A 202 20.53 -42.46 25.55
N TYR A 203 20.65 -43.39 24.59
CA TYR A 203 19.94 -43.35 23.32
C TYR A 203 19.20 -44.67 23.08
N ASP A 204 18.01 -44.61 22.48
CA ASP A 204 17.19 -45.80 22.18
C ASP A 204 17.67 -46.53 20.90
N ALA A 205 18.37 -45.82 20.03
CA ALA A 205 18.86 -46.33 18.76
C ALA A 205 20.26 -45.80 18.45
N TYR A 206 21.08 -46.66 17.84
CA TYR A 206 22.45 -46.36 17.46
C TYR A 206 22.65 -46.67 15.98
N LEU A 207 23.23 -45.73 15.23
CA LEU A 207 23.69 -45.96 13.87
C LEU A 207 25.21 -46.17 13.88
N VAL A 208 25.65 -47.35 13.47
CA VAL A 208 27.07 -47.67 13.30
C VAL A 208 27.36 -47.72 11.80
N VAL A 209 28.29 -46.89 11.34
CA VAL A 209 28.70 -46.81 9.94
C VAL A 209 30.13 -47.32 9.80
N PHE A 210 30.34 -48.26 8.88
CA PHE A 210 31.67 -48.75 8.51
C PHE A 210 32.05 -48.19 7.15
N GLU A 211 33.10 -47.38 7.10
CA GLU A 211 33.58 -46.77 5.86
C GLU A 211 34.94 -47.34 5.48
N ASN A 212 35.07 -47.78 4.22
CA ASN A 212 36.33 -48.21 3.62
C ASN A 212 37.08 -49.34 4.39
N ILE A 213 36.34 -50.27 5.01
CA ILE A 213 36.92 -51.41 5.73
C ILE A 213 37.29 -52.54 4.75
N LEU A 214 38.56 -52.94 4.75
CA LEU A 214 39.09 -54.04 3.93
C LEU A 214 39.77 -55.10 4.82
N PRO A 215 39.41 -56.40 4.71
CA PRO A 215 40.13 -57.48 5.38
C PRO A 215 41.58 -57.60 4.89
N ALA A 216 42.53 -57.85 5.81
CA ALA A 216 43.96 -57.91 5.51
C ALA A 216 44.39 -59.22 4.78
N THR A 217 43.69 -60.33 5.02
CA THR A 217 43.98 -61.64 4.42
C THR A 217 42.70 -62.31 3.93
N ASP A 218 42.85 -63.25 3.00
CA ASP A 218 41.74 -64.07 2.53
C ASP A 218 41.16 -64.91 3.66
N GLY A 219 39.84 -64.88 3.81
CA GLY A 219 39.12 -65.60 4.86
C GLY A 219 39.00 -64.85 6.20
N ALA A 220 39.56 -63.65 6.33
CA ALA A 220 39.28 -62.77 7.47
C ALA A 220 37.86 -62.18 7.37
N ILE A 221 37.15 -62.14 8.49
CA ILE A 221 35.75 -61.70 8.59
C ILE A 221 35.67 -60.53 9.57
N LEU A 222 34.93 -59.48 9.21
CA LEU A 222 34.62 -58.38 10.13
C LEU A 222 33.64 -58.87 11.21
N ARG A 223 34.00 -58.67 12.48
CA ARG A 223 33.20 -59.08 13.63
C ARG A 223 32.89 -57.87 14.49
N MET A 224 31.64 -57.76 14.93
CA MET A 224 31.23 -56.80 15.94
C MET A 224 30.98 -57.54 17.24
N ARG A 225 31.62 -57.08 18.33
CA ARG A 225 31.41 -57.61 19.68
C ARG A 225 30.71 -56.55 20.52
N MET A 226 29.81 -56.97 21.38
CA MET A 226 29.18 -56.09 22.37
C MET A 226 29.95 -56.14 23.68
N TYR A 227 30.13 -54.98 24.29
CA TYR A 227 30.69 -54.85 25.63
C TYR A 227 29.54 -54.96 26.65
N SER A 228 29.60 -55.91 27.57
CA SER A 228 28.56 -56.12 28.59
C SER A 228 29.19 -56.61 29.89
N GLY A 229 28.76 -56.05 31.03
CA GLY A 229 29.23 -56.47 32.35
C GLY A 229 30.71 -56.25 32.62
N GLY A 230 31.34 -55.25 32.01
CA GLY A 230 32.75 -54.90 32.26
C GLY A 230 33.77 -55.63 31.36
N ALA A 231 33.32 -56.49 30.44
CA ALA A 231 34.17 -57.18 29.48
C ALA A 231 33.50 -57.29 28.10
N PHE A 232 34.30 -57.50 27.06
CA PHE A 232 33.76 -57.90 25.75
C PHE A 232 33.20 -59.31 25.86
N VAL A 233 31.95 -59.49 25.47
CA VAL A 233 31.36 -60.83 25.41
C VAL A 233 32.09 -61.60 24.29
N THR A 234 32.61 -62.79 24.59
CA THR A 234 33.43 -63.59 23.66
C THR A 234 32.75 -64.88 23.20
N THR A 235 31.57 -65.19 23.74
CA THR A 235 30.78 -66.40 23.46
C THR A 235 29.27 -66.08 23.48
N ASN A 236 28.42 -66.96 22.91
CA ASN A 236 26.95 -66.91 23.00
C ASN A 236 26.24 -65.72 22.33
N TYR A 237 26.64 -65.36 21.12
CA TYR A 237 25.94 -64.35 20.32
C TYR A 237 24.99 -64.99 19.29
N ASN A 238 23.79 -64.43 19.16
CA ASN A 238 22.89 -64.73 18.05
C ASN A 238 23.34 -64.02 16.77
N TRP A 239 23.25 -64.70 15.64
CA TRP A 239 23.61 -64.11 14.34
C TRP A 239 22.73 -64.54 13.19
N SER A 240 22.66 -63.65 12.21
CA SER A 240 22.08 -63.89 10.90
C SER A 240 23.02 -63.30 9.86
N ALA A 241 23.47 -64.10 8.90
CA ALA A 241 24.31 -63.63 7.81
C ALA A 241 23.57 -63.78 6.49
N ALA A 242 23.53 -62.69 5.72
CA ALA A 242 23.07 -62.72 4.34
C ALA A 242 24.30 -62.69 3.43
N ASN A 243 24.60 -63.81 2.77
CA ASN A 243 25.67 -63.88 1.78
C ASN A 243 25.14 -63.58 0.39
N TRP A 244 25.84 -62.74 -0.37
CA TRP A 244 25.55 -62.56 -1.79
C TRP A 244 26.69 -63.15 -2.62
N GLY A 245 26.41 -64.24 -3.33
CA GLY A 245 27.33 -64.91 -4.24
C GLY A 245 26.74 -64.98 -5.65
N ILE A 246 27.58 -64.79 -6.67
CA ILE A 246 27.23 -65.04 -8.07
C ILE A 246 27.88 -66.37 -8.49
N GLY A 247 27.06 -67.36 -8.88
CA GLY A 247 27.51 -68.70 -9.32
C GLY A 247 27.19 -69.82 -8.32
N SER A 248 27.07 -71.06 -8.82
CA SER A 248 26.43 -72.25 -8.21
C SER A 248 26.98 -72.79 -6.89
N THR A 249 27.73 -72.01 -6.12
CA THR A 249 28.06 -72.32 -4.72
C THR A 249 27.29 -71.34 -3.86
N ARG A 250 26.15 -71.82 -3.37
CA ARG A 250 25.04 -71.02 -2.79
C ARG A 250 25.45 -70.14 -1.61
N ILE A 251 24.58 -69.17 -1.34
CA ILE A 251 24.27 -68.66 0.00
C ILE A 251 24.11 -69.86 0.95
N ALA A 252 25.07 -70.06 1.84
CA ALA A 252 24.84 -70.86 3.02
C ALA A 252 24.17 -69.92 4.03
N ASP A 253 22.85 -70.00 4.13
CA ASP A 253 22.13 -69.51 5.31
C ASP A 253 22.44 -70.50 6.44
N GLY A 254 23.32 -70.08 7.34
CA GLY A 254 23.56 -70.77 8.60
C GLY A 254 23.00 -69.94 9.74
N ALA A 255 22.60 -70.60 10.82
CA ALA A 255 22.40 -69.98 12.12
C ALA A 255 23.22 -70.82 13.12
N SER A 256 23.92 -70.16 14.03
CA SER A 256 24.71 -70.82 15.07
C SER A 256 24.77 -69.94 16.32
N ASP A 257 24.85 -70.54 17.49
CA ASP A 257 24.76 -69.81 18.76
C ASP A 257 26.11 -69.22 19.23
N THR A 258 27.02 -68.85 18.32
CA THR A 258 28.44 -68.68 18.69
C THR A 258 29.14 -67.37 18.24
N ALA A 259 28.53 -66.47 17.44
CA ALA A 259 29.12 -65.14 17.11
C ALA A 259 28.20 -64.20 16.30
N THR A 260 27.97 -62.92 16.67
CA THR A 260 27.33 -61.91 15.78
C THR A 260 28.31 -61.45 14.70
N TYR A 261 27.98 -61.64 13.41
CA TYR A 261 28.81 -61.15 12.31
C TYR A 261 27.97 -60.58 11.15
N ILE A 262 28.52 -59.59 10.47
CA ILE A 262 28.04 -59.08 9.18
C ILE A 262 29.01 -59.63 8.12
N GLN A 263 28.54 -60.52 7.25
CA GLN A 263 29.40 -61.12 6.22
C GLN A 263 29.44 -60.24 4.97
N TYR A 264 30.62 -59.76 4.60
CA TYR A 264 30.86 -59.19 3.29
C TYR A 264 31.52 -60.24 2.39
N GLY A 265 30.88 -60.53 1.25
CA GLY A 265 31.35 -61.51 0.26
C GLY A 265 32.66 -61.09 -0.42
N ARG A 266 33.42 -62.09 -0.87
CA ARG A 266 34.79 -61.94 -1.41
C ARG A 266 34.83 -61.04 -2.66
N LYS A 267 35.82 -60.14 -2.73
CA LYS A 267 36.51 -59.86 -4.00
C LYS A 267 37.79 -60.68 -4.04
N SER A 268 37.76 -61.84 -4.69
CA SER A 268 39.00 -62.37 -5.25
C SER A 268 39.46 -61.37 -6.32
N LYS A 269 40.70 -60.89 -6.22
CA LYS A 269 41.32 -60.01 -7.22
C LYS A 269 41.22 -60.66 -8.59
N GLU A 270 40.35 -60.16 -9.45
CA GLU A 270 40.50 -60.17 -10.91
C GLU A 270 39.42 -59.29 -11.54
N HIS A 271 39.82 -58.45 -12.48
CA HIS A 271 38.97 -57.50 -13.20
C HIS A 271 37.70 -58.16 -13.75
N VAL A 272 36.53 -57.81 -13.21
CA VAL A 272 35.27 -58.05 -13.90
C VAL A 272 35.12 -56.96 -14.96
N ASN A 273 35.37 -57.35 -16.21
CA ASN A 273 35.23 -56.52 -17.39
C ASN A 273 33.73 -56.22 -17.60
N TRP A 274 33.30 -54.99 -17.30
CA TRP A 274 31.90 -54.55 -17.26
C TRP A 274 31.13 -54.56 -18.59
N ARG A 275 31.70 -55.06 -19.69
CA ARG A 275 31.15 -54.88 -21.04
C ARG A 275 30.42 -56.09 -21.67
N ASN A 276 30.46 -57.29 -21.08
CA ASN A 276 29.93 -58.49 -21.76
C ASN A 276 28.76 -59.24 -21.09
N GLN A 277 28.07 -58.64 -20.12
CA GLN A 277 26.86 -59.26 -19.53
C GLN A 277 25.54 -58.85 -20.22
N TRP A 278 25.61 -58.18 -21.39
CA TRP A 278 24.45 -57.69 -22.14
C TRP A 278 24.03 -58.56 -23.33
N ALA A 279 24.47 -59.82 -23.41
CA ALA A 279 24.08 -60.71 -24.49
C ALA A 279 23.61 -62.07 -23.97
N GLY A 280 22.29 -62.20 -23.84
CA GLY A 280 21.58 -63.45 -24.12
C GLY A 280 21.47 -64.46 -22.99
N ASN A 281 20.24 -64.61 -22.49
CA ASN A 281 19.70 -65.78 -21.80
C ASN A 281 20.25 -66.08 -20.40
N VAL A 282 19.45 -65.77 -19.37
CA VAL A 282 18.71 -66.74 -18.51
C VAL A 282 18.13 -65.95 -17.34
N LEU A 283 16.95 -65.35 -17.54
CA LEU A 283 16.03 -64.96 -16.45
C LEU A 283 14.61 -65.29 -16.90
N ARG A 284 14.33 -66.59 -16.98
CA ARG A 284 12.96 -67.11 -16.90
C ARG A 284 12.93 -68.14 -15.77
N SER A 285 12.50 -67.71 -14.59
CA SER A 285 11.67 -68.49 -13.69
C SER A 285 11.27 -67.69 -12.44
N VAL A 286 9.97 -67.43 -12.32
CA VAL A 286 9.15 -67.50 -11.09
C VAL A 286 9.45 -66.43 -10.01
N GLN A 287 8.76 -65.28 -10.06
CA GLN A 287 7.55 -64.94 -9.29
C GLN A 287 7.78 -64.73 -7.78
N TYR A 288 8.01 -63.47 -7.38
CA TYR A 288 7.21 -62.73 -6.40
C TYR A 288 7.40 -61.23 -6.70
N PHE A 289 6.52 -60.67 -7.54
CA PHE A 289 6.31 -59.22 -7.60
C PHE A 289 5.25 -58.90 -6.55
N GLY A 290 5.71 -58.49 -5.37
CA GLY A 290 4.89 -57.90 -4.32
C GLY A 290 5.56 -56.61 -3.87
N ALA A 291 4.99 -55.49 -4.30
CA ALA A 291 5.18 -54.14 -3.80
C ALA A 291 6.62 -53.53 -3.77
N GLN A 292 6.78 -52.55 -4.68
CA GLN A 292 7.54 -51.31 -4.51
C GLN A 292 9.06 -51.37 -4.68
N ALA A 293 9.44 -51.35 -5.96
CA ALA A 293 10.62 -50.61 -6.40
C ALA A 293 10.43 -49.10 -6.11
N CYS A 294 10.97 -48.62 -5.00
CA CYS A 294 11.41 -47.22 -4.89
C CYS A 294 12.90 -47.19 -5.18
N VAL A 295 13.24 -47.00 -6.46
CA VAL A 295 14.61 -46.74 -6.89
C VAL A 295 14.88 -45.28 -6.57
N TRP A 296 15.87 -45.03 -5.72
CA TRP A 296 16.39 -43.70 -5.43
C TRP A 296 16.87 -43.02 -6.71
N ARG A 297 16.05 -42.09 -7.21
CA ARG A 297 16.48 -40.96 -8.02
C ARG A 297 15.47 -39.85 -7.82
N ASP A 298 15.92 -38.81 -7.13
CA ASP A 298 15.37 -37.46 -7.04
C ASP A 298 13.95 -37.29 -7.57
N TYR A 299 12.95 -37.14 -6.70
CA TYR A 299 11.83 -36.20 -6.89
C TYR A 299 11.04 -36.10 -5.58
N LEU A 300 10.89 -34.87 -5.11
CA LEU A 300 9.84 -34.34 -4.23
C LEU A 300 8.80 -35.36 -3.73
N CYS A 301 8.84 -35.69 -2.45
CA CYS A 301 7.65 -36.17 -1.75
C CYS A 301 6.73 -34.98 -1.44
N ARG A 302 5.99 -34.56 -2.47
CA ARG A 302 4.74 -33.82 -2.33
C ARG A 302 3.82 -34.34 -3.43
N ASP A 303 2.78 -35.07 -3.03
CA ASP A 303 1.41 -34.57 -3.22
C ASP A 303 0.38 -35.61 -2.77
N ASP A 304 -0.51 -35.10 -1.93
CA ASP A 304 -1.93 -35.37 -1.83
C ASP A 304 -2.51 -36.45 -2.76
N ILE A 305 -2.97 -37.55 -2.15
CA ILE A 305 -4.07 -38.35 -2.70
C ILE A 305 -5.32 -38.02 -1.88
N GLN A 306 -6.06 -37.01 -2.32
CA GLN A 306 -7.49 -36.92 -2.05
C GLN A 306 -8.22 -37.90 -2.99
N PRO A 307 -9.08 -38.81 -2.49
CA PRO A 307 -9.93 -39.60 -3.36
C PRO A 307 -11.06 -38.72 -3.93
N SER A 308 -10.95 -38.39 -5.22
CA SER A 308 -12.05 -37.83 -6.00
C SER A 308 -13.13 -38.90 -6.21
N SER A 309 -14.23 -38.79 -5.48
CA SER A 309 -15.47 -39.49 -5.82
C SER A 309 -16.29 -38.61 -6.77
N GLN A 310 -16.19 -38.87 -8.08
CA GLN A 310 -17.22 -38.51 -9.04
C GLN A 310 -17.84 -39.77 -9.64
N SER A 311 -19.10 -39.95 -9.27
CA SER A 311 -20.25 -40.36 -10.10
C SER A 311 -20.20 -41.68 -10.88
N ALA A 312 -21.07 -42.60 -10.46
CA ALA A 312 -21.68 -43.58 -11.35
C ALA A 312 -23.21 -43.44 -11.22
N ILE A 313 -23.84 -43.04 -12.33
CA ILE A 313 -25.24 -43.21 -12.78
C ILE A 313 -26.34 -42.96 -11.75
#